data_AF-A0A917SII5-F1
#
_entry.id   AF-A0A917SII5-F1
#
_cell.length_a   1.000
_cell.length_b   1.000
_cell.length_c   1.000
_cell.angle_alpha   90.00
_cell.angle_beta   90.00
_cell.angle_gamma   90.00
#
_symmetry.space_group_name_H-M   'P 1'
#
loop_
_entity.id
_entity.type
_entity.pdbx_description
1 polymer ?
#
loop_
_entity_poly.entity_id
_entity_poly.type
_entity_poly.pdbx_seq_one_letter_code
_entity_poly.pdbx_strand_id
1 'polypeptide(L)'
;MLEPYTDIDEATVAAQLGRTPRGVAGVAYRCPCGRPAVLATEPRLPDGTPFPTTYYLTCPRAVAAASRLESTGRMAELTEQLGTDPELAAGYRSAHESYLADRSALGQDVPEIARVSAGGMPDRVKCLHALAAHALARPGVNPIGDQALAEMGDFWRPPCLPGFDPETPGDRREAS
;
A
#
# COMPACT_ATOMS: atom_id res chain seq x y z
N MET A 1 10.03 -2.89 -10.42
CA MET A 1 10.99 -3.77 -9.71
C MET A 1 11.05 -3.26 -8.29
N LEU A 2 11.03 -4.16 -7.29
CA LEU A 2 11.12 -3.74 -5.89
C LEU A 2 12.51 -3.21 -5.60
N GLU A 3 12.59 -2.11 -4.87
CA GLU A 3 13.84 -1.60 -4.35
C GLU A 3 14.27 -2.37 -3.10
N PRO A 4 15.58 -2.49 -2.83
CA PRO A 4 16.08 -3.07 -1.60
C PRO A 4 15.50 -2.36 -0.37
N TYR A 5 15.21 -3.16 0.66
CA TYR A 5 14.74 -2.68 1.95
C TYR A 5 15.92 -2.68 2.93
N THR A 6 16.35 -1.49 3.35
CA THR A 6 17.55 -1.27 4.18
C THR A 6 17.22 -1.07 5.65
N ASP A 7 18.22 -1.12 6.53
CA ASP A 7 18.05 -0.82 7.97
C ASP A 7 17.49 0.61 8.21
N ILE A 8 17.90 1.58 7.38
CA ILE A 8 17.37 2.95 7.40
C ILE A 8 15.87 2.96 7.03
N ASP A 9 15.48 2.15 6.03
CA ASP A 9 14.08 1.99 5.67
C ASP A 9 13.29 1.30 6.79
N GLU A 10 13.89 0.36 7.52
CA GLU A 10 13.25 -0.29 8.67
C GLU A 10 12.98 0.68 9.80
N ALA A 11 13.98 1.46 10.22
CA ALA A 11 13.78 2.50 11.23
C ALA A 11 12.69 3.50 10.80
N THR A 12 12.72 3.90 9.53
CA THR A 12 11.74 4.82 8.96
C THR A 12 10.33 4.23 8.98
N VAL A 13 10.14 3.02 8.47
CA VAL A 13 8.82 2.39 8.41
C VAL A 13 8.31 2.05 9.81
N ALA A 14 9.18 1.65 10.73
CA ALA A 14 8.81 1.42 12.12
C ALA A 14 8.24 2.70 12.77
N ALA A 15 8.87 3.85 12.52
CA ALA A 15 8.36 5.14 12.96
C ALA A 15 7.04 5.54 12.26
N GLN A 16 6.86 5.20 10.99
CA GLN A 16 5.61 5.43 10.26
C GLN A 16 4.44 4.61 10.80
N LEU A 17 4.69 3.34 11.12
CA LEU A 17 3.65 2.38 11.54
C LEU A 17 3.43 2.34 13.06
N GLY A 18 4.38 2.85 13.85
CA GLY A 18 4.40 2.68 15.31
C GLY A 18 4.74 1.25 15.76
N ARG A 19 5.28 0.42 14.88
CA ARG A 19 5.66 -0.98 15.13
C ARG A 19 6.66 -1.47 14.08
N THR A 20 7.45 -2.48 14.41
CA THR A 20 8.32 -3.15 13.44
C THR A 20 7.50 -3.78 12.31
N PRO A 21 7.81 -3.50 11.03
CA PRO A 21 7.15 -4.15 9.91
C PRO A 21 7.56 -5.63 9.81
N ARG A 22 6.71 -6.46 9.21
CA ARG A 22 6.90 -7.91 9.14
C ARG A 22 6.71 -8.41 7.71
N GLY A 23 7.48 -9.43 7.33
CA GLY A 23 7.37 -10.09 6.02
C GLY A 23 7.62 -9.14 4.85
N VAL A 24 8.57 -8.21 4.98
CA VAL A 24 8.87 -7.22 3.95
C VAL A 24 9.75 -7.85 2.87
N ALA A 25 9.26 -7.88 1.63
CA ALA A 25 10.02 -8.34 0.47
C ALA A 25 10.84 -7.22 -0.18
N GLY A 26 10.43 -5.96 0.00
CA GLY A 26 11.13 -4.80 -0.55
C GLY A 26 10.32 -3.50 -0.46
N VAL A 27 10.90 -2.40 -0.94
CA VAL A 27 10.20 -1.12 -1.09
C VAL A 27 9.56 -1.07 -2.47
N ALA A 28 8.23 -0.96 -2.52
CA ALA A 28 7.48 -0.91 -3.78
C ALA A 28 7.36 0.52 -4.34
N TYR A 29 7.38 1.53 -3.46
CA TYR A 29 7.36 2.93 -3.84
C TYR A 29 7.96 3.82 -2.76
N ARG A 30 8.80 4.77 -3.17
CA ARG A 30 9.32 5.86 -2.34
C ARG A 30 8.52 7.13 -2.56
N CYS A 31 8.10 7.74 -1.45
CA CYS A 31 7.49 9.06 -1.43
C CYS A 31 8.43 10.10 -2.06
N PRO A 32 7.95 11.18 -2.71
CA PRO A 32 8.82 12.26 -3.21
C PRO A 32 9.69 12.94 -2.14
N CYS A 33 9.39 12.75 -0.84
CA CYS A 33 10.28 13.15 0.25
C CYS A 33 11.44 12.16 0.55
N GLY A 34 11.64 11.13 -0.29
CA GLY A 34 12.73 10.14 -0.22
C GLY A 34 12.44 8.88 0.60
N ARG A 35 11.43 8.92 1.46
CA ARG A 35 11.13 7.80 2.40
C ARG A 35 10.21 6.75 1.79
N PRO A 36 10.28 5.48 2.23
CA PRO A 36 9.30 4.47 1.84
C PRO A 36 7.87 4.94 2.08
N ALA A 37 7.00 4.72 1.10
CA ALA A 37 5.58 4.99 1.21
C ALA A 37 4.73 3.75 0.98
N VAL A 38 5.22 2.81 0.17
CA VAL A 38 4.59 1.50 -0.01
C VAL A 38 5.64 0.42 0.12
N LEU A 39 5.36 -0.57 0.97
CA LEU A 39 6.12 -1.81 1.05
C LEU A 39 5.48 -2.89 0.20
N ALA A 40 6.31 -3.76 -0.36
CA ALA A 40 5.88 -5.07 -0.82
C ALA A 40 6.11 -6.09 0.30
N THR A 41 5.10 -6.90 0.58
CA THR A 41 5.12 -7.92 1.62
C THR A 41 4.88 -9.31 1.07
N GLU A 42 5.58 -10.29 1.65
CA GLU A 42 5.44 -11.70 1.31
C GLU A 42 4.01 -12.19 1.60
N PRO A 43 3.49 -13.15 0.82
CA PRO A 43 2.13 -13.67 0.99
C PRO A 43 1.96 -14.50 2.27
N ARG A 44 3.05 -14.81 2.97
CA ARG A 44 3.07 -15.52 4.25
C ARG A 44 4.08 -14.83 5.17
N LEU A 45 3.67 -14.57 6.41
CA LEU A 45 4.54 -13.97 7.43
C LEU A 45 5.56 -15.01 7.95
N PRO A 46 6.63 -14.58 8.66
CA PRO A 46 7.62 -15.50 9.22
C PRO A 46 7.05 -16.57 10.19
N ASP A 47 5.89 -16.31 10.78
CA ASP A 47 5.17 -17.26 11.65
C ASP A 47 4.27 -18.23 10.88
N GLY A 48 4.27 -18.18 9.54
CA GLY A 48 3.44 -19.00 8.67
C GLY A 48 2.04 -18.44 8.39
N THR A 49 1.66 -17.32 9.02
CA THR A 49 0.32 -16.73 8.84
C THR A 49 0.13 -16.20 7.42
N PRO A 50 -0.95 -16.57 6.70
CA PRO A 50 -1.30 -15.96 5.41
C PRO A 50 -1.47 -14.44 5.53
N PHE A 51 -0.82 -13.68 4.65
CA PHE A 51 -0.93 -12.23 4.62
C PHE A 51 -1.45 -11.75 3.27
N PRO A 52 -2.74 -11.36 3.17
CA PRO A 52 -3.37 -11.06 1.88
C PRO A 52 -2.88 -9.76 1.25
N THR A 53 -2.26 -8.87 2.02
CA THR A 53 -1.79 -7.56 1.55
C THR A 53 -0.39 -7.71 0.99
N THR A 54 -0.23 -7.51 -0.32
CA THR A 54 1.07 -7.44 -1.00
C THR A 54 1.62 -6.03 -1.00
N TYR A 55 0.80 -5.00 -1.26
CA TYR A 55 1.21 -3.60 -1.23
C TYR A 55 0.64 -2.91 -0.01
N TYR A 56 1.51 -2.52 0.92
CA TYR A 56 1.12 -1.92 2.20
C TYR A 56 1.52 -0.44 2.26
N LEU A 57 0.52 0.45 2.38
CA LEU A 57 0.72 1.90 2.48
C LEU A 57 1.24 2.27 3.87
N THR A 58 2.49 2.71 3.97
CA THR A 58 3.12 3.05 5.25
C THR A 58 3.21 4.55 5.48
N CYS A 59 3.28 5.37 4.42
CA CYS A 59 3.42 6.82 4.56
C CYS A 59 2.23 7.43 5.33
N PRO A 60 2.42 8.03 6.52
CA PRO A 60 1.32 8.52 7.35
C PRO A 60 0.53 9.65 6.68
N ARG A 61 1.16 10.41 5.78
CA ARG A 61 0.47 11.44 4.99
C ARG A 61 -0.43 10.83 3.92
N ALA A 62 0.05 9.82 3.21
CA ALA A 62 -0.76 9.09 2.24
C ALA A 62 -1.91 8.37 2.95
N VAL A 63 -1.64 7.75 4.10
CA VAL A 63 -2.68 7.13 4.95
C VAL A 63 -3.74 8.14 5.36
N ALA A 64 -3.33 9.32 5.84
CA ALA A 64 -4.27 10.38 6.22
C ALA A 64 -5.07 10.93 5.03
N ALA A 65 -4.46 11.04 3.84
CA ALA A 65 -5.15 11.50 2.63
C ALA A 65 -6.19 10.46 2.16
N ALA A 66 -5.82 9.18 2.12
CA ALA A 66 -6.73 8.09 1.81
C ALA A 66 -7.88 8.01 2.82
N SER A 67 -7.60 8.12 4.13
CA SER A 67 -8.64 8.11 5.17
C SER A 67 -9.63 9.29 5.04
N ARG A 68 -9.16 10.49 4.70
CA ARG A 68 -10.07 11.62 4.42
C ARG A 68 -10.97 11.29 3.23
N LEU A 69 -10.40 10.76 2.15
CA LEU A 69 -11.17 10.41 0.97
C LEU A 69 -12.18 9.29 1.23
N GLU A 70 -11.82 8.28 2.02
CA GLU A 70 -12.77 7.24 2.43
C GLU A 70 -13.94 7.81 3.24
N SER A 71 -13.69 8.82 4.07
CA SER A 71 -14.72 9.44 4.93
C SER A 71 -15.76 10.27 4.17
N THR A 72 -15.54 10.61 2.90
CA THR A 72 -16.49 11.40 2.11
C THR A 72 -17.59 10.55 1.46
N GLY A 73 -17.53 9.21 1.59
CA GLY A 73 -18.42 8.30 0.88
C GLY A 73 -17.89 7.86 -0.49
N ARG A 74 -16.69 8.30 -0.87
CA ARG A 74 -16.11 8.07 -2.20
C ARG A 74 -16.05 6.59 -2.62
N MET A 75 -15.81 5.68 -1.69
CA MET A 75 -15.77 4.24 -2.00
C MET A 75 -17.10 3.70 -2.52
N ALA A 76 -18.23 4.21 -2.03
CA ALA A 76 -19.55 3.82 -2.51
C ALA A 76 -19.77 4.31 -3.95
N GLU A 77 -19.43 5.56 -4.22
CA GLU A 77 -19.52 6.16 -5.56
C GLU A 77 -18.65 5.40 -6.58
N LEU A 78 -17.40 5.09 -6.22
CA LEU A 78 -16.49 4.32 -7.08
C LEU A 78 -17.02 2.89 -7.31
N THR A 79 -17.67 2.30 -6.31
CA THR A 79 -18.32 0.98 -6.47
C THR A 79 -19.52 1.06 -7.42
N GLU A 80 -20.32 2.13 -7.37
CA GLU A 80 -21.43 2.36 -8.30
C GLU A 80 -20.93 2.59 -9.73
N GLN A 81 -19.84 3.34 -9.90
CA GLN A 81 -19.18 3.54 -11.20
C GLN A 81 -18.75 2.22 -11.83
N LEU A 82 -18.18 1.29 -11.05
CA LEU A 82 -17.84 -0.06 -11.55
C LEU A 82 -19.06 -0.82 -12.10
N GLY A 83 -20.27 -0.54 -11.61
CA GLY A 83 -21.50 -1.15 -12.10
C GLY A 83 -22.06 -0.51 -13.37
N THR A 84 -21.60 0.68 -13.73
CA THR A 84 -22.15 1.49 -14.83
C THR A 84 -21.15 1.79 -15.94
N ASP A 85 -19.86 1.63 -15.68
CA ASP A 85 -18.76 1.80 -16.65
C ASP A 85 -18.04 0.46 -16.91
N PRO A 86 -18.35 -0.21 -18.03
CA PRO A 86 -17.72 -1.49 -18.39
C PRO A 86 -16.21 -1.40 -18.64
N GLU A 87 -15.70 -0.26 -19.10
CA GLU A 87 -14.28 -0.08 -19.38
C GLU A 87 -13.50 0.03 -18.06
N LEU A 88 -14.01 0.83 -17.12
CA LEU A 88 -13.46 0.91 -15.77
C LEU A 88 -13.47 -0.45 -15.08
N ALA A 89 -14.58 -1.20 -15.17
CA ALA A 89 -14.70 -2.54 -14.61
C ALA A 89 -13.70 -3.54 -15.21
N ALA A 90 -13.48 -3.48 -16.53
CA ALA A 90 -12.48 -4.30 -17.21
C ALA A 90 -11.05 -3.95 -16.75
N GLY A 91 -10.73 -2.65 -16.66
CA GLY A 91 -9.44 -2.18 -16.15
C GLY A 91 -9.19 -2.61 -14.70
N TYR A 92 -10.21 -2.51 -13.84
CA TYR A 92 -10.10 -2.93 -12.43
C TYR A 92 -9.96 -4.45 -12.27
N ARG A 93 -10.55 -5.24 -13.16
CA ARG A 93 -10.33 -6.70 -13.23
C ARG A 93 -8.92 -7.06 -13.72
N SER A 94 -8.39 -6.34 -14.69
CA SER A 94 -6.99 -6.50 -15.11
C SER A 94 -6.03 -6.13 -13.99
N ALA A 95 -6.33 -5.07 -13.22
CA ALA A 95 -5.56 -4.69 -12.03
C ALA A 95 -5.56 -5.82 -10.98
N HIS A 96 -6.71 -6.45 -10.75
CA HIS A 96 -6.83 -7.61 -9.87
C HIS A 96 -5.89 -8.75 -10.30
N GLU A 97 -5.90 -9.12 -11.57
CA GLU A 97 -5.03 -10.19 -12.10
C GLU A 97 -3.55 -9.83 -11.99
N SER A 98 -3.18 -8.58 -12.29
CA SER A 98 -1.81 -8.09 -12.11
C SER A 98 -1.36 -8.18 -10.65
N TYR A 99 -2.23 -7.83 -9.70
CA TYR A 99 -1.93 -7.94 -8.27
C TYR A 99 -1.67 -9.38 -7.84
N LEU A 100 -2.48 -10.33 -8.32
CA LEU A 100 -2.29 -11.76 -8.05
C LEU A 100 -0.97 -12.27 -8.63
N ALA A 101 -0.63 -11.86 -9.85
CA ALA A 101 0.62 -12.21 -10.50
C ALA A 101 1.84 -11.66 -9.73
N ASP A 102 1.79 -10.39 -9.30
CA ASP A 102 2.85 -9.79 -8.50
C ASP A 102 3.04 -10.53 -7.18
N ARG A 103 1.95 -10.87 -6.48
CA ARG A 103 2.04 -11.65 -5.24
C ARG A 103 2.65 -13.03 -5.47
N SER A 104 2.24 -13.71 -6.54
CA SER A 104 2.80 -15.02 -6.89
C SER A 104 4.29 -14.97 -7.21
N ALA A 105 4.81 -13.82 -7.66
CA ALA A 105 6.24 -13.65 -7.91
C ALA A 105 7.07 -13.42 -6.63
N LEU A 106 6.43 -13.03 -5.52
CA LEU A 106 7.11 -12.74 -4.25
C LEU A 106 7.25 -13.96 -3.32
N GLY A 107 6.51 -15.03 -3.56
CA GLY A 107 6.54 -16.17 -2.67
C GLY A 107 5.77 -17.37 -3.20
N GLN A 108 5.64 -18.37 -2.33
CA GLN A 108 4.94 -19.61 -2.65
C GLN A 108 3.43 -19.37 -2.78
N ASP A 109 2.75 -20.30 -3.45
CA ASP A 109 1.30 -20.30 -3.52
C ASP A 109 0.67 -20.39 -2.11
N VAL A 110 -0.31 -19.54 -1.84
CA VAL A 110 -1.03 -19.44 -0.55
C VAL A 110 -2.52 -19.61 -0.86
N PRO A 111 -3.03 -20.85 -0.89
CA PRO A 111 -4.42 -21.16 -1.26
C PRO A 111 -5.47 -20.36 -0.48
N GLU A 112 -5.18 -20.04 0.79
CA GLU A 112 -6.05 -19.30 1.69
C GLU A 112 -6.40 -17.89 1.17
N ILE A 113 -5.51 -17.29 0.37
CA ILE A 113 -5.66 -15.93 -0.16
C ILE A 113 -5.59 -15.88 -1.69
N ALA A 114 -5.61 -17.03 -2.37
CA ALA A 114 -5.36 -17.13 -3.82
C ALA A 114 -6.25 -16.23 -4.68
N ARG A 115 -7.49 -15.97 -4.25
CA ARG A 115 -8.46 -15.10 -4.95
C ARG A 115 -8.65 -13.72 -4.31
N VAL A 116 -7.94 -13.45 -3.21
CA VAL A 116 -8.01 -12.16 -2.50
C VAL A 116 -6.98 -11.22 -3.10
N SER A 117 -7.32 -9.94 -3.25
CA SER A 117 -6.38 -8.91 -3.73
C SER A 117 -6.67 -7.58 -3.00
N ALA A 118 -6.03 -6.48 -3.41
CA ALA A 118 -6.19 -5.20 -2.73
C ALA A 118 -7.62 -4.64 -2.73
N GLY A 119 -8.02 -4.04 -1.61
CA GLY A 119 -9.11 -3.07 -1.56
C GLY A 119 -10.51 -3.54 -1.97
N GLY A 120 -10.78 -4.84 -2.02
CA GLY A 120 -12.08 -5.38 -2.43
C GLY A 120 -12.24 -5.67 -3.93
N MET A 121 -11.16 -5.55 -4.71
CA MET A 121 -11.08 -5.96 -6.11
C MET A 121 -11.60 -7.39 -6.35
N PRO A 122 -12.13 -7.69 -7.55
CA PRO A 122 -12.28 -6.79 -8.70
C PRO A 122 -13.66 -6.11 -8.81
N ASP A 123 -14.60 -6.40 -7.91
CA ASP A 123 -16.00 -6.00 -8.15
C ASP A 123 -16.49 -4.90 -7.20
N ARG A 124 -15.71 -4.53 -6.17
CA ARG A 124 -16.06 -3.47 -5.20
C ARG A 124 -14.86 -2.68 -4.73
N VAL A 125 -15.12 -1.52 -4.13
CA VAL A 125 -14.13 -0.69 -3.45
C VAL A 125 -14.41 -0.70 -1.94
N LYS A 126 -13.51 -1.29 -1.17
CA LYS A 126 -13.61 -1.45 0.29
C LYS A 126 -12.52 -0.70 1.07
N CYS A 127 -11.40 -0.37 0.44
CA CYS A 127 -10.29 0.32 1.08
C CYS A 127 -9.41 1.02 0.05
N LEU A 128 -9.38 2.34 0.07
CA LEU A 128 -8.55 3.18 -0.79
C LEU A 128 -7.09 3.14 -0.39
N HIS A 129 -6.72 2.87 0.88
CA HIS A 129 -5.31 2.68 1.24
C HIS A 129 -4.65 1.59 0.41
N ALA A 130 -5.34 0.44 0.26
CA ALA A 130 -4.84 -0.69 -0.48
C ALA A 130 -4.79 -0.43 -2.00
N LEU A 131 -5.79 0.28 -2.54
CA LEU A 131 -5.82 0.60 -3.98
C LEU A 131 -4.79 1.68 -4.34
N ALA A 132 -4.64 2.71 -3.51
CA ALA A 132 -3.60 3.71 -3.66
C ALA A 132 -2.20 3.10 -3.52
N ALA A 133 -1.99 2.17 -2.57
CA ALA A 133 -0.73 1.43 -2.46
C ALA A 133 -0.41 0.66 -3.74
N HIS A 134 -1.40 -0.03 -4.30
CA HIS A 134 -1.23 -0.77 -5.55
C HIS A 134 -0.92 0.18 -6.72
N ALA A 135 -1.64 1.29 -6.87
CA ALA A 135 -1.39 2.26 -7.94
C ALA A 135 -0.01 2.95 -7.82
N LEU A 136 0.46 3.24 -6.60
CA LEU A 136 1.82 3.76 -6.39
C LEU A 136 2.90 2.74 -6.77
N ALA A 137 2.69 1.46 -6.44
CA ALA A 137 3.63 0.38 -6.78
C ALA A 137 3.59 0.03 -8.28
N ARG A 138 2.43 0.20 -8.92
CA ARG A 138 2.15 -0.14 -10.32
C ARG A 138 1.38 1.01 -11.00
N PRO A 139 2.04 2.13 -11.33
CA PRO A 139 1.37 3.28 -11.93
C PRO A 139 0.65 2.93 -13.23
N GLY A 140 -0.61 3.38 -13.37
CA GLY A 140 -1.43 3.15 -14.57
C GLY A 140 -2.04 1.75 -14.67
N VAL A 141 -1.84 0.88 -13.67
CA VAL A 141 -2.42 -0.48 -13.66
C VAL A 141 -3.78 -0.51 -12.97
N ASN A 142 -3.97 0.27 -11.90
CA ASN A 142 -5.19 0.22 -11.10
C ASN A 142 -5.98 1.52 -11.25
N PRO A 143 -7.00 1.57 -12.13
CA PRO A 143 -7.67 2.82 -12.47
C PRO A 143 -8.38 3.48 -11.27
N ILE A 144 -8.91 2.70 -10.32
CA ILE A 144 -9.51 3.23 -9.09
C ILE A 144 -8.43 3.77 -8.15
N GLY A 145 -7.31 3.07 -8.04
CA GLY A 145 -6.17 3.54 -7.27
C GLY A 145 -5.59 4.85 -7.84
N ASP A 146 -5.50 4.95 -9.17
CA ASP A 146 -5.03 6.14 -9.88
C ASP A 146 -5.98 7.34 -9.66
N GLN A 147 -7.30 7.12 -9.74
CA GLN A 147 -8.29 8.15 -9.39
C GLN A 147 -8.15 8.61 -7.94
N ALA A 148 -8.01 7.66 -6.99
CA ALA A 148 -7.83 7.99 -5.58
C ALA A 148 -6.55 8.81 -5.35
N LEU A 149 -5.44 8.46 -6.00
CA LEU A 149 -4.19 9.21 -5.90
C LEU A 149 -4.31 10.63 -6.45
N ALA A 150 -5.02 10.82 -7.56
CA ALA A 150 -5.28 12.14 -8.12
C ALA A 150 -6.07 13.02 -7.13
N GLU A 151 -7.06 12.45 -6.45
CA GLU A 151 -7.88 13.15 -5.44
C GLU A 151 -7.13 13.38 -4.11
N MET A 152 -6.22 12.48 -3.73
CA MET A 152 -5.34 12.64 -2.56
C MET A 152 -4.34 13.79 -2.73
N GLY A 153 -4.02 14.17 -3.97
CA GLY A 153 -3.13 15.27 -4.32
C GLY A 153 -1.70 15.10 -3.80
N ASP A 154 -1.03 16.23 -3.55
CA ASP A 154 0.36 16.30 -3.08
C ASP A 154 0.51 15.91 -1.59
N PHE A 155 0.07 14.70 -1.20
CA PHE A 155 0.09 14.24 0.19
C PHE A 155 1.48 14.34 0.84
N TRP A 156 2.55 14.26 0.04
CA TRP A 156 3.95 14.38 0.49
C TRP A 156 4.37 15.79 0.90
N ARG A 157 3.46 16.77 0.82
CA ARG A 157 3.67 18.14 1.30
C ARG A 157 2.79 18.40 2.54
N PRO A 158 3.39 18.70 3.72
CA PRO A 158 4.81 18.61 4.06
C PRO A 158 5.34 17.16 4.10
N PRO A 159 6.68 16.95 4.22
CA PRO A 159 7.31 15.63 4.28
C PRO A 159 6.67 14.69 5.31
N CYS A 160 6.74 13.38 5.06
CA CYS A 160 5.85 12.43 5.74
C CYS A 160 6.12 12.21 7.24
N LEU A 161 7.36 12.42 7.70
CA LEU A 161 7.73 12.39 9.13
C LEU A 161 8.57 13.64 9.43
N PRO A 162 7.95 14.79 9.69
CA PRO A 162 8.70 16.01 10.00
C PRO A 162 9.60 15.78 11.22
N GLY A 163 10.87 16.15 11.12
CA GLY A 163 11.83 16.07 12.24
C GLY A 163 12.37 14.67 12.57
N PHE A 164 11.94 13.62 11.87
CA PHE A 164 12.52 12.28 12.03
C PHE A 164 13.81 12.14 11.20
N ASP A 165 14.89 11.71 11.85
CA ASP A 165 16.14 11.34 11.20
C ASP A 165 16.42 9.85 11.46
N PRO A 166 16.40 8.98 10.43
CA PRO A 166 16.68 7.56 10.61
C PRO A 166 18.15 7.24 10.92
N GLU A 167 19.07 8.15 10.65
CA GLU A 167 20.51 7.96 10.89
C GLU A 167 20.91 8.35 12.32
N THR A 168 20.07 9.13 13.00
CA THR A 168 20.24 9.45 14.41
C THR A 168 19.48 8.41 15.25
N PRO A 169 20.16 7.54 16.02
CA PRO A 169 19.47 6.63 16.92
C PRO A 169 18.70 7.47 17.93
N GLY A 170 17.37 7.49 17.83
CA GLY A 170 16.53 8.04 18.87
C GLY A 170 16.87 7.33 20.17
N ASP A 171 17.31 8.10 21.16
CA ASP A 171 17.65 7.70 22.53
C ASP A 171 16.76 6.53 22.97
N ARG A 172 17.27 5.29 22.81
CA ARG A 172 16.62 4.08 23.30
C ARG A 172 16.75 4.16 24.81
N ARG A 173 15.88 4.96 25.44
CA ARG A 173 15.71 4.95 26.88
C ARG A 173 15.21 3.57 27.22
N GLU A 174 16.15 2.75 27.68
CA GLU A 174 15.92 1.51 28.38
C GLU A 174 14.91 1.84 29.49
N ALA A 175 13.67 1.37 29.32
CA ALA A 175 12.72 1.31 30.40
C ALA A 175 13.29 0.29 31.40
N SER A 176 13.88 0.80 32.48
CA SER A 176 14.15 0.06 33.71
C SER A 176 12.85 -0.39 34.38
#